data_AF-A0A9D6ZYA1-F1
#
_entry.id   AF-A0A9D6ZYA1-F1
#
_cell.length_a   1.000
_cell.length_b   1.000
_cell.length_c   1.000
_cell.angle_alpha   90.00
_cell.angle_beta   90.00
_cell.angle_gamma   90.00
#
_symmetry.space_group_name_H-M   'P 1'
#
loop_
_entity.id
_entity.type
_entity.pdbx_description
1 polymer ?
#
loop_
_entity_poly.entity_id
_entity_poly.type
_entity_poly.pdbx_seq_one_letter_code
_entity_poly.pdbx_strand_id
1 'polypeptide(L)'
;MLEQPAIKALEVIANTLVGTGRYQTQTEAIRGIAIEQVNRKISLYESRVKRFEKKHRANFEIFGKRLRGRATIRQEDEWMEWEAALAMLAAWRNAKKAIEN
;
A
#
# COMPACT_ATOMS: atom_id res chain seq x y z
N MET A 1 9.02 26.01 -2.83
CA MET A 1 10.30 25.55 -2.26
C MET A 1 10.01 24.88 -0.92
N LEU A 2 9.49 23.64 -0.94
CA LEU A 2 9.10 22.88 0.27
C LEU A 2 9.96 21.61 0.46
N GLU A 3 11.01 21.42 -0.33
CA GLU A 3 11.70 20.13 -0.46
C GLU A 3 12.83 19.90 0.57
N GLN A 4 13.41 20.95 1.14
CA GLN A 4 14.64 20.86 1.94
C GLN A 4 14.51 20.07 3.28
N PRO A 5 13.43 20.21 4.08
CA PRO A 5 13.37 19.54 5.39
C PRO A 5 13.10 18.03 5.31
N ALA A 6 12.25 17.62 4.35
CA ALA A 6 11.85 16.21 4.20
C ALA A 6 13.00 15.36 3.65
N ILE A 7 13.73 15.89 2.66
CA ILE A 7 14.93 15.22 2.11
C ILE A 7 15.98 15.08 3.21
N LYS A 8 16.24 16.14 3.97
CA LYS A 8 17.20 16.11 5.08
C LYS A 8 16.84 15.08 6.15
N ALA A 9 15.56 14.91 6.47
CA ALA A 9 15.13 13.88 7.41
C ALA A 9 15.44 12.46 6.89
N LEU A 10 15.19 12.20 5.60
CA LEU A 10 15.54 10.91 4.97
C LEU A 10 17.05 10.68 4.92
N GLU A 11 17.84 11.72 4.66
CA GLU A 11 19.30 11.65 4.66
C GLU A 11 19.85 11.29 6.05
N VAL A 12 19.32 11.91 7.11
CA VAL A 12 19.71 11.60 8.51
C VAL A 12 19.44 10.13 8.85
N ILE A 13 18.25 9.63 8.49
CA ILE A 13 17.90 8.23 8.70
C ILE A 13 18.85 7.33 7.90
N ALA A 14 19.05 7.61 6.61
CA ALA A 14 19.89 6.82 5.73
C ALA A 14 21.35 6.75 6.22
N ASN A 15 21.92 7.87 6.64
CA ASN A 15 23.27 7.93 7.20
C ASN A 15 23.40 7.13 8.50
N THR A 16 22.36 7.15 9.34
CA THR A 16 22.33 6.32 10.55
C THR A 16 22.39 4.83 10.18
N LEU A 17 21.59 4.41 9.19
CA LEU A 17 21.56 3.00 8.78
C LEU A 17 22.88 2.54 8.14
N VAL A 18 23.53 3.40 7.35
CA VAL A 18 24.87 3.14 6.81
C VAL A 18 25.90 3.06 7.95
N GLY A 19 25.87 4.00 8.90
CA GLY A 19 26.76 4.00 10.06
C GLY A 19 26.63 2.76 10.94
N THR A 20 25.44 2.15 10.99
CA THR A 20 25.21 0.86 11.68
C THR A 20 25.57 -0.39 10.84
N GLY A 21 26.08 -0.22 9.62
CA GLY A 21 26.44 -1.32 8.72
C GLY A 21 25.24 -2.06 8.12
N ARG A 22 24.02 -1.49 8.19
CA ARG A 22 22.80 -2.13 7.67
C ARG A 22 22.66 -1.97 6.15
N TYR A 23 23.24 -0.92 5.58
CA TYR A 23 23.33 -0.66 4.15
C TYR A 23 24.74 -0.16 3.81
N GLN A 24 25.18 -0.40 2.57
CA GLN A 24 26.51 0.03 2.13
C GLN A 24 26.53 1.49 1.72
N THR A 25 25.40 1.98 1.19
CA THR A 25 25.29 3.37 0.70
C THR A 25 24.00 4.05 1.17
N GLN A 26 24.02 5.38 1.17
CA GLN A 26 22.86 6.19 1.50
C GLN A 26 21.70 5.94 0.52
N THR A 27 22.00 5.80 -0.77
CA THR A 27 21.01 5.49 -1.82
C THR A 27 20.33 4.15 -1.58
N GLU A 28 21.09 3.11 -1.23
CA GLU A 28 20.54 1.81 -0.87
C GLU A 28 19.64 1.88 0.36
N ALA A 29 20.06 2.65 1.38
CA ALA A 29 19.28 2.83 2.59
C ALA A 29 17.94 3.53 2.30
N ILE A 30 17.95 4.63 1.52
CA ILE A 30 16.73 5.36 1.14
C ILE A 30 15.80 4.45 0.32
N ARG A 31 16.33 3.74 -0.69
CA ARG A 31 15.55 2.79 -1.48
C ARG A 31 14.97 1.67 -0.60
N GLY A 32 15.77 1.13 0.32
CA GLY A 32 15.35 0.09 1.26
C GLY A 32 14.19 0.54 2.16
N ILE A 33 14.27 1.75 2.72
CA ILE A 33 13.19 2.36 3.52
C ILE A 33 11.93 2.49 2.68
N ALA A 34 12.05 3.02 1.45
CA ALA A 34 10.91 3.21 0.56
C ALA A 34 10.23 1.87 0.24
N ILE A 35 11.00 0.84 -0.11
CA ILE A 35 10.49 -0.51 -0.37
C ILE A 35 9.80 -1.09 0.88
N GLU A 36 10.35 -0.89 2.08
CA GLU A 36 9.73 -1.36 3.32
C GLU A 36 8.36 -0.71 3.55
N GLN A 37 8.26 0.62 3.38
CA GLN A 37 6.99 1.34 3.52
C GLN A 37 5.96 0.86 2.50
N VAL A 38 6.36 0.69 1.25
CA VAL A 38 5.48 0.18 0.19
C VAL A 38 5.00 -1.23 0.50
N ASN A 39 5.90 -2.13 0.91
CA ASN A 39 5.52 -3.50 1.30
C ASN A 39 4.54 -3.51 2.47
N ARG A 40 4.74 -2.67 3.50
CA ARG A 40 3.78 -2.53 4.62
C ARG A 40 2.40 -2.10 4.13
N LYS A 41 2.31 -1.17 3.17
CA LYS A 41 1.05 -0.74 2.58
C LYS A 41 0.40 -1.83 1.73
N ILE A 42 1.17 -2.57 0.92
CA ILE A 42 0.69 -3.73 0.16
C ILE A 42 0.07 -4.75 1.12
N SER A 43 0.79 -5.18 2.15
CA SER A 43 0.29 -6.16 3.12
C SER A 43 -0.97 -5.70 3.85
N LEU A 44 -1.08 -4.41 4.18
CA LEU A 44 -2.28 -3.82 4.76
C LEU A 44 -3.49 -3.96 3.83
N TYR A 45 -3.37 -3.57 2.56
CA TYR A 45 -4.50 -3.61 1.63
C TYR A 45 -4.84 -5.03 1.19
N GLU A 46 -3.86 -5.93 1.05
CA GLU A 46 -4.11 -7.36 0.84
C GLU A 46 -4.93 -7.96 1.99
N SER A 47 -4.58 -7.62 3.24
CA SER A 47 -5.33 -8.07 4.41
C SER A 47 -6.76 -7.51 4.44
N ARG A 48 -6.95 -6.24 4.03
CA ARG A 48 -8.28 -5.64 3.89
C ARG A 48 -9.12 -6.32 2.83
N VAL A 49 -8.56 -6.57 1.64
CA VAL A 49 -9.22 -7.31 0.54
C VAL A 49 -9.62 -8.71 1.01
N LYS A 50 -8.70 -9.48 1.62
CA LYS A 50 -8.99 -10.82 2.14
C LYS A 50 -10.09 -10.82 3.20
N ARG A 51 -10.19 -9.77 4.02
CA ARG A 51 -11.26 -9.63 5.01
C ARG A 51 -12.62 -9.49 4.34
N PHE A 52 -12.74 -8.69 3.29
CA PHE A 52 -13.98 -8.58 2.53
C PHE A 52 -14.33 -9.89 1.81
N GLU A 53 -13.34 -10.54 1.19
CA GLU A 53 -13.53 -11.86 0.56
C GLU A 53 -14.09 -12.88 1.55
N LYS A 54 -13.52 -12.94 2.75
CA LYS A 54 -13.97 -13.82 3.83
C LYS A 54 -15.38 -13.45 4.32
N LYS A 55 -15.67 -12.17 4.51
CA LYS A 55 -16.97 -11.67 4.99
C LYS A 55 -18.10 -12.01 4.01
N HIS A 56 -17.87 -11.84 2.71
CA HIS A 56 -18.87 -12.04 1.68
C HIS A 56 -18.84 -13.42 1.01
N ARG A 57 -17.84 -14.25 1.35
CA ARG A 57 -17.59 -15.58 0.76
C ARG A 57 -17.65 -15.52 -0.77
N ALA A 58 -16.97 -14.52 -1.32
CA ALA A 58 -16.97 -14.17 -2.73
C ALA A 58 -15.75 -13.30 -3.02
N ASN A 59 -15.34 -13.20 -4.29
CA ASN A 59 -14.45 -12.13 -4.72
C ASN A 59 -15.26 -10.85 -5.01
N PHE A 60 -14.57 -9.74 -5.28
CA PHE A 60 -15.19 -8.43 -5.49
C PHE A 60 -16.22 -8.43 -6.63
N GLU A 61 -15.92 -9.09 -7.75
CA GLU A 61 -16.82 -9.16 -8.90
C GLU A 61 -18.11 -9.93 -8.59
N ILE A 62 -17.99 -11.09 -7.94
CA ILE A 62 -19.14 -11.91 -7.54
C ILE A 62 -19.99 -11.14 -6.53
N PHE A 63 -19.35 -10.45 -5.57
CA PHE A 63 -20.04 -9.61 -4.61
C PHE A 63 -20.80 -8.46 -5.30
N GLY A 64 -20.15 -7.72 -6.19
CA GLY A 64 -20.79 -6.64 -6.97
C GLY A 64 -21.99 -7.13 -7.80
N LYS A 65 -21.86 -8.29 -8.47
CA LYS A 65 -22.99 -8.92 -9.18
C LYS A 65 -24.15 -9.25 -8.25
N ARG A 66 -23.86 -9.70 -7.02
CA ARG A 66 -24.90 -10.00 -6.01
C ARG A 66 -25.60 -8.74 -5.50
N LEU A 67 -25.01 -7.55 -5.60
CA LEU A 67 -25.63 -6.32 -5.09
C LEU A 67 -26.56 -5.62 -6.09
N ARG A 68 -26.37 -5.83 -7.40
CA ARG A 68 -27.12 -5.13 -8.44
C ARG A 68 -28.64 -5.19 -8.23
N GLY A 69 -29.26 -4.01 -8.15
CA GLY A 69 -30.71 -3.85 -8.03
C GLY A 69 -31.31 -4.25 -6.67
N ARG A 70 -30.47 -4.61 -5.69
CA ARG A 70 -30.93 -5.08 -4.36
C ARG A 70 -29.97 -4.73 -3.22
N ALA A 71 -29.03 -3.82 -3.45
CA ALA A 71 -28.06 -3.40 -2.46
C ALA A 71 -28.74 -2.60 -1.36
N THR A 72 -28.37 -2.88 -0.12
CA THR A 72 -28.61 -1.95 0.99
C THR A 72 -27.50 -0.90 1.00
N ILE A 73 -27.77 0.30 1.56
CA ILE A 73 -26.77 1.37 1.71
C ILE A 73 -25.47 0.84 2.33
N ARG A 74 -25.57 0.06 3.41
CA ARG A 74 -24.40 -0.56 4.05
C ARG A 74 -23.59 -1.47 3.11
N GLN A 75 -24.25 -2.18 2.20
CA GLN A 75 -23.55 -3.03 1.24
C GLN A 75 -22.89 -2.21 0.12
N GLU A 76 -23.46 -1.06 -0.25
CA GLU A 76 -22.83 -0.12 -1.17
C GLU A 76 -21.58 0.49 -0.53
N ASP A 77 -21.65 0.89 0.74
CA ASP A 77 -20.49 1.37 1.50
C ASP A 77 -19.38 0.31 1.56
N GLU A 78 -19.72 -0.94 1.90
CA GLU A 78 -18.78 -2.05 1.93
C GLU A 78 -18.17 -2.34 0.55
N TRP A 79 -18.96 -2.19 -0.52
CA TRP A 79 -18.48 -2.34 -1.90
C TRP A 79 -17.49 -1.23 -2.26
N MET A 80 -17.80 0.04 -1.95
CA MET A 80 -16.92 1.18 -2.19
C MET A 80 -15.60 1.07 -1.41
N GLU A 81 -15.66 0.67 -0.14
CA GLU A 81 -14.45 0.45 0.67
C GLU A 81 -13.56 -0.65 0.09
N TRP A 82 -14.16 -1.72 -0.42
CA TRP A 82 -13.43 -2.81 -1.05
C TRP A 82 -12.81 -2.38 -2.38
N GLU A 83 -13.56 -1.65 -3.22
CA GLU A 83 -13.05 -1.07 -4.47
C GLU A 83 -11.84 -0.17 -4.20
N ALA A 84 -11.94 0.74 -3.22
CA ALA A 84 -10.86 1.61 -2.81
C ALA A 84 -9.64 0.80 -2.31
N ALA A 85 -9.85 -0.28 -1.58
CA ALA A 85 -8.76 -1.15 -1.12
C ALA A 85 -8.02 -1.83 -2.29
N LEU A 86 -8.74 -2.27 -3.33
CA LEU A 86 -8.15 -2.84 -4.55
C LEU A 86 -7.36 -1.78 -5.34
N ALA A 87 -7.93 -0.58 -5.51
CA ALA A 87 -7.26 0.52 -6.19
C ALA A 87 -5.96 0.92 -5.47
N MET A 88 -5.99 1.05 -4.15
CA MET A 88 -4.80 1.34 -3.35
C MET A 88 -3.77 0.22 -3.43
N LEU A 89 -4.18 -1.04 -3.39
CA LEU A 89 -3.29 -2.18 -3.56
C LEU A 89 -2.57 -2.13 -4.91
N ALA A 90 -3.29 -1.84 -5.99
CA ALA A 90 -2.72 -1.69 -7.33
C ALA A 90 -1.72 -0.52 -7.38
N ALA A 91 -2.07 0.64 -6.81
CA ALA A 91 -1.20 1.80 -6.75
C ALA A 91 0.13 1.50 -6.02
N TRP A 92 0.08 0.85 -4.85
CA TRP A 92 1.29 0.49 -4.11
C TRP A 92 2.13 -0.57 -4.82
N ARG A 93 1.51 -1.53 -5.51
CA ARG A 93 2.24 -2.50 -6.36
C ARG A 93 2.95 -1.81 -7.53
N ASN A 94 2.35 -0.78 -8.12
CA ASN A 94 2.99 0.00 -9.17
C ASN A 94 4.14 0.87 -8.62
N ALA A 95 3.94 1.50 -7.45
CA ALA A 95 5.00 2.24 -6.77
C ALA A 95 6.20 1.34 -6.45
N LYS A 96 5.97 0.10 -6.01
CA LYS A 96 7.03 -0.89 -5.78
C LYS A 96 7.87 -1.12 -7.04
N LYS A 97 7.21 -1.42 -8.16
CA LYS A 97 7.88 -1.63 -9.45
C LYS A 97 8.71 -0.42 -9.86
N ALA A 98 8.20 0.80 -9.65
CA ALA A 98 8.91 2.02 -9.99
C ALA A 98 10.16 2.27 -9.12
N ILE A 99 10.22 1.73 -7.90
CA ILE A 99 11.38 1.85 -7.00
C ILE A 99 12.42 0.75 -7.26
N GLU A 100 11.97 -0.42 -7.69
CA GLU A 100 12.82 -1.59 -7.96
C GLU A 100 13.49 -1.55 -9.35
N ASN A 101 12.89 -0.84 -10.31
CA ASN A 101 13.49 -0.55 -11.62
C ASN A 101 14.56 0.55 -11.54
#